data_AF-A0AB39SEW7-F1
#
_entry.id   AF-A0AB39SEW7-F1
#
_cell.length_a   1.000
_cell.length_b   1.000
_cell.length_c   1.000
_cell.angle_alpha   90.00
_cell.angle_beta   90.00
_cell.angle_gamma   90.00
#
_symmetry.space_group_name_H-M   'P 1'
#
loop_
_entity.id
_entity.type
_entity.pdbx_description
1 polymer ?
#
loop_
_entity_poly.entity_id
_entity_poly.type
_entity_poly.pdbx_seq_one_letter_code
_entity_poly.pdbx_strand_id
1 'polypeptide(L)' 'MFSVCDTSADGYGVSGSLWGSNSAGITSRLWTIDDGGDSGCDKKGENIGQLSSYQMEVWWQMPRAWRRIRISRRLAS' A
#
# COMPACT_ATOMS: atom_id res chain seq x y z
N MET A 1 -8.09 -2.44 -7.94
CA MET A 1 -8.17 -1.25 -7.05
C MET A 1 -7.57 -1.63 -5.71
N PHE A 2 -6.76 -0.75 -5.14
CA PHE A 2 -6.19 -0.92 -3.80
C PHE A 2 -6.89 0.05 -2.84
N SER A 3 -7.15 -0.40 -1.62
CA SER A 3 -7.84 0.35 -0.57
C SER A 3 -7.06 0.24 0.72
N VAL A 4 -6.93 1.35 1.44
CA VAL A 4 -6.43 1.42 2.81
C VAL A 4 -7.55 2.00 3.66
N CYS A 5 -7.80 1.43 4.83
CA CYS A 5 -8.90 1.83 5.69
C CYS A 5 -8.44 1.82 7.15
N ASP A 6 -8.67 2.91 7.87
CA ASP A 6 -8.75 2.89 9.32
C ASP A 6 -10.11 2.30 9.74
N THR A 7 -10.14 1.00 10.01
CA THR A 7 -11.36 0.33 10.52
C THR A 7 -11.59 0.54 12.02
N SER A 8 -10.61 1.08 12.75
CA SER A 8 -10.70 1.30 14.20
C SER A 8 -11.22 2.71 14.53
N ALA A 9 -11.06 3.67 13.61
CA ALA A 9 -11.38 5.08 13.79
C ALA A 9 -10.79 5.62 15.11
N ASP A 10 -9.56 5.22 15.43
CA ASP A 10 -8.90 5.54 16.70
C ASP A 10 -8.23 6.93 16.68
N GLY A 11 -8.42 7.67 15.58
CA GLY A 11 -7.84 8.98 15.34
C GLY A 11 -6.42 8.91 14.78
N TYR A 12 -5.96 7.74 14.36
CA TYR A 12 -4.66 7.55 13.70
C TYR A 12 -4.83 7.07 12.26
N GLY A 13 -4.11 7.72 11.34
CA GLY A 13 -4.17 7.35 9.94
C GLY A 13 -3.48 6.04 9.61
N VAL A 14 -3.97 5.37 8.58
CA VAL A 14 -3.34 4.28 7.87
C VAL A 14 -2.85 4.78 6.53
N SER A 15 -1.57 4.57 6.27
CA SER A 15 -1.00 4.87 4.98
C SER A 15 -0.53 3.59 4.29
N GLY A 16 -0.51 3.66 2.97
CA GLY A 16 -0.04 2.58 2.12
C GLY A 16 0.86 3.07 1.00
N SER A 17 1.84 2.29 0.61
CA SER A 17 2.60 2.49 -0.62
C SER A 17 2.59 1.24 -1.46
N LEU A 18 2.30 1.41 -2.75
CA LEU A 18 2.46 0.37 -3.72
C LEU A 18 3.83 0.49 -4.40
N TRP A 19 4.53 -0.63 -4.44
CA TRP A 19 5.79 -0.80 -5.14
C TRP A 19 5.58 -1.78 -6.28
N GLY A 20 6.28 -1.54 -7.38
CA GLY A 20 6.29 -2.42 -8.54
C GLY A 20 7.72 -2.72 -8.98
N SER A 21 7.95 -3.93 -9.48
CA SER A 21 9.25 -4.34 -10.00
C SER A 21 9.12 -4.74 -11.46
N ASN A 22 9.99 -4.19 -12.32
CA ASN A 22 10.05 -4.56 -13.73
C ASN A 22 10.77 -5.92 -13.93
N SER A 23 10.84 -6.38 -15.19
CA SER A 23 11.50 -7.65 -15.54
C SER A 23 13.00 -7.68 -15.26
N ALA A 24 13.65 -6.52 -15.14
CA ALA A 24 15.04 -6.38 -14.73
C ALA A 24 15.23 -6.41 -13.20
N GLY A 25 14.15 -6.59 -12.42
CA GLY A 25 14.19 -6.61 -10.96
C GLY A 25 14.29 -5.22 -10.31
N ILE A 26 14.24 -4.15 -11.10
CA ILE A 26 14.28 -2.77 -10.57
C ILE A 26 12.93 -2.48 -9.93
N THR A 27 12.96 -2.13 -8.64
CA THR A 27 11.77 -1.81 -7.85
C THR A 27 11.60 -0.31 -7.68
N SER A 28 10.41 0.21 -7.95
CA SER A 28 10.06 1.62 -7.78
C SER A 28 8.73 1.78 -7.05
N ARG A 29 8.57 2.90 -6.36
CA ARG A 29 7.30 3.26 -5.73
C ARG A 29 6.37 3.81 -6.80
N LEU A 30 5.21 3.19 -6.96
CA LEU A 30 4.18 3.61 -7.91
C LEU A 30 3.36 4.75 -7.34
N TRP A 31 2.94 4.63 -6.08
CA TRP A 31 2.23 5.68 -5.36
C TRP A 31 2.20 5.44 -3.85
N THR A 32 1.81 6.49 -3.12
CA THR A 32 1.45 6.47 -1.71
C THR A 32 0.00 6.94 -1.57
N ILE A 33 -0.70 6.38 -0.58
CA ILE A 33 -2.05 6.74 -0.15
C ILE A 33 -2.04 6.90 1.37
N ASP A 34 -2.83 7.82 1.91
CA ASP A 34 -2.91 8.10 3.33
C ASP A 34 -4.34 8.52 3.66
N ASP A 35 -5.03 7.78 4.52
CA ASP A 35 -6.44 8.04 4.88
C ASP A 35 -6.59 9.21 5.87
N GLY A 36 -5.48 9.79 6.34
CA GLY A 36 -5.50 10.96 7.22
C GLY A 36 -6.15 10.72 8.58
N GLY A 37 -6.43 9.48 8.95
CA GLY A 37 -7.08 9.12 10.23
C GLY A 37 -8.58 9.39 10.25
N ASP A 38 -9.23 9.48 9.10
CA ASP A 38 -10.69 9.43 9.04
C ASP A 38 -11.19 7.97 9.11
N SER A 39 -12.43 7.76 9.56
CA SER A 39 -13.05 6.41 9.60
C SER A 39 -13.33 5.82 8.20
N GLY A 40 -12.78 6.45 7.16
CA GLY A 40 -13.01 6.16 5.77
C GLY A 40 -12.00 5.17 5.20
N CYS A 41 -12.20 4.86 3.93
CA CYS A 41 -11.25 4.11 3.15
C CYS A 41 -10.78 4.98 2.00
N ASP A 42 -9.49 5.24 1.95
CA ASP A 42 -8.89 5.83 0.78
C ASP A 42 -8.52 4.76 -0.25
N LYS A 43 -8.79 5.08 -1.52
CA LYS A 43 -8.69 4.13 -2.63
C LYS A 43 -7.90 4.71 -3.77
N LYS A 44 -7.05 3.87 -4.37
CA LYS A 44 -6.33 4.21 -5.61
C LYS A 44 -6.32 3.04 -6.59
N GLY A 45 -6.60 3.36 -7.85
CA GLY A 45 -6.51 2.42 -8.96
C GLY A 45 -5.07 2.26 -9.41
N GLU A 46 -4.67 1.02 -9.70
CA GLU A 46 -3.42 0.71 -10.41
C GLU A 46 -3.71 -0.41 -11.41
N ASN A 47 -3.16 -0.28 -12.61
CA ASN A 47 -3.31 -1.29 -13.65
C ASN A 47 -2.27 -2.40 -13.44
N ILE A 48 -2.75 -3.57 -13.04
CA ILE A 48 -1.90 -4.74 -12.80
C ILE A 48 -1.67 -5.47 -14.12
N GLY A 49 -0.40 -5.67 -14.49
CA GLY A 49 -0.01 -6.41 -15.69
C GLY A 49 1.17 -5.80 -16.47
N GLN A 50 1.57 -4.57 -16.14
CA GLN A 50 2.71 -3.91 -16.79
C GLN A 50 4.06 -4.24 -16.14
N LEU A 51 4.05 -4.84 -14.94
CA LEU A 51 5.23 -5.13 -14.14
C LEU A 51 5.25 -6.60 -13.70
N SER A 52 6.43 -7.10 -13.33
CA SER A 52 6.65 -8.52 -12.99
C SER A 52 6.16 -8.86 -11.58
N SER A 53 6.22 -7.91 -10.64
CA SER A 53 5.68 -8.08 -9.30
C SER A 53 5.18 -6.78 -8.72
N TYR A 54 4.22 -6.91 -7.81
CA TYR A 54 3.67 -5.80 -7.05
C TYR A 54 3.78 -6.11 -5.55
N GLN A 55 4.15 -5.11 -4.77
CA GLN A 55 4.27 -5.19 -3.33
C GLN A 55 3.55 -4.02 -2.67
N MET A 56 2.58 -4.32 -1.81
CA MET A 56 1.95 -3.31 -0.97
C MET A 56 2.66 -3.25 0.38
N GLU A 57 3.02 -2.05 0.81
CA GLU A 57 3.45 -1.75 2.17
C GLU A 57 2.35 -0.93 2.84
N VAL A 58 1.84 -1.38 3.98
CA VAL A 58 0.83 -0.66 4.77
C VAL A 58 1.37 -0.43 6.16
N TRP A 59 1.13 0.77 6.71
CA TRP A 59 1.52 1.13 8.06
C TRP A 59 0.51 2.02 8.76
N TRP A 60 0.44 1.84 10.08
CA TRP A 60 -0.42 2.61 10.97
C TRP A 60 0.40 3.72 11.64
N GLN A 61 -0.11 4.95 11.62
CA GLN A 61 0.55 6.11 12.21
C GLN A 61 0.28 6.20 13.73
N MET A 62 0.72 5.20 14.50
CA MET A 62 0.62 5.24 15.96
C MET A 62 1.79 6.06 16.54
N PRO A 63 1.60 6.90 17.56
CA PRO A 63 2.67 7.71 18.16
C PRO A 63 3.79 6.89 18.83
N ARG A 64 3.64 5.57 18.95
CA ARG A 64 4.58 4.69 19.68
C ARG A 64 4.98 3.40 18.97
N ALA A 65 4.44 3.10 17.78
CA ALA A 65 4.80 1.86 17.07
C ALA A 65 4.50 1.93 15.57
N TRP A 66 5.49 1.56 14.76
CA TRP A 66 5.31 1.33 13.32
C TRP A 66 5.05 -0.16 13.10
N ARG A 67 3.85 -0.53 12.64
CA ARG A 67 3.59 -1.89 12.15
C ARG A 67 3.56 -1.86 10.63
N ARG A 68 4.42 -2.66 10.01
CA ARG A 68 4.58 -2.72 8.55
C ARG A 68 4.22 -4.11 8.06
N ILE A 69 3.24 -4.20 7.17
CA ILE A 69 2.88 -5.45 6.52
C ILE A 69 3.25 -5.34 5.05
N ARG A 70 3.92 -6.38 4.54
CA ARG A 70 4.31 -6.50 3.14
C ARG A 70 3.47 -7.60 2.49
N ILE A 71 2.68 -7.24 1.50
CA ILE A 71 1.88 -8.18 0.71
C ILE A 71 2.45 -8.18 -0.71
N SER A 72 3.00 -9.31 -1.14
CA SER A 72 3.62 -9.44 -2.46
C SER A 72 2.80 -10.34 -3.38
N ARG A 73 2.53 -9.89 -4.60
CA ARG A 73 2.00 -10.72 -5.68
C ARG A 73 3.00 -10.79 -6.81
N ARG A 74 3.47 -12.00 -7.11
CA ARG A 74 4.25 -12.28 -8.32
C ARG A 74 3.27 -12.64 -9.44
N LEU A 75 3.41 -12.00 -10.60
CA LEU A 75 2.64 -12.42 -11.78
C LEU A 75 3.39 -13.58 -12.43
N ALA A 76 2.65 -14.63 -12.81
CA ALA A 76 3.21 -15.73 -13.59
C ALA A 76 3.53 -15.20 -15.00
N SER A 77 4.73 -15.51 -15.47
CA SER A 77 5.22 -15.26 -16.82
C SER A 77 4.56 -16.18 -17.84
#